data_AF-A0A4V3J7N9-F1
#
_entry.id   AF-A0A4V3J7N9-F1
#
_cell.length_a   1.000
_cell.length_b   1.000
_cell.length_c   1.000
_cell.angle_alpha   90.00
_cell.angle_beta   90.00
_cell.angle_gamma   90.00
#
_symmetry.space_group_name_H-M   'P 1'
#
loop_
_entity.id
_entity.type
_entity.pdbx_description
1 polymer ?
#
loop_
_entity_poly.entity_id
_entity_poly.type
_entity_poly.pdbx_seq_one_letter_code
_entity_poly.pdbx_strand_id
1 'polypeptide(L)'
;MATLLIWTDDGETLTIIDSHQVEDGDQAAIDELFEDAAERNGADNGCAFDVDRHSDAVQRAYEEYAQPLRLVLVDDVEGHKPATY
;
A
#
# COMPACT_ATOMS: atom_id res chain seq x y z
N MET A 1 -8.69 13.36 -1.34
CA MET A 1 -8.98 11.92 -1.42
C MET A 1 -7.62 11.26 -1.37
N ALA A 2 -7.50 10.23 -0.54
CA ALA A 2 -6.26 9.54 -0.35
C ALA A 2 -6.42 8.09 -0.83
N THR A 3 -5.33 7.55 -1.35
CA THR A 3 -5.26 6.13 -1.68
C THR A 3 -4.61 5.41 -0.52
N LEU A 4 -5.38 4.57 0.17
CA LEU A 4 -4.88 3.62 1.15
C LEU A 4 -4.32 2.41 0.43
N LEU A 5 -3.05 2.10 0.66
CA LEU A 5 -2.43 0.84 0.26
C LEU A 5 -2.18 0.00 1.51
N ILE A 6 -2.50 -1.29 1.42
CA ILE A 6 -2.27 -2.28 2.47
C ILE A 6 -1.37 -3.37 1.89
N TRP A 7 -0.34 -3.76 2.64
CA TRP A 7 0.67 -4.70 2.16
C TRP A 7 1.16 -5.68 3.22
N THR A 8 1.72 -6.78 2.74
CA THR A 8 2.54 -7.73 3.51
C THR A 8 4.01 -7.48 3.23
N ASP A 9 4.87 -7.76 4.20
CA ASP A 9 6.33 -7.66 4.04
C ASP A 9 7.01 -8.93 4.56
N ASP A 10 7.61 -9.71 3.66
CA ASP A 10 8.33 -10.94 4.00
C ASP A 10 9.85 -10.74 4.22
N GLY A 11 10.32 -9.49 4.18
CA GLY A 11 11.72 -9.10 4.31
C GLY A 11 12.52 -9.08 3.00
N GLU A 12 11.94 -9.56 1.90
CA GLU A 12 12.49 -9.43 0.54
C GLU A 12 11.52 -8.71 -0.42
N THR A 13 10.22 -8.88 -0.19
CA THR A 13 9.13 -8.41 -1.03
C THR A 13 8.09 -7.67 -0.20
N LEU A 14 7.75 -6.47 -0.66
CA LEU A 14 6.60 -5.69 -0.22
C LEU A 14 5.46 -5.95 -1.22
N THR A 15 4.43 -6.68 -0.80
CA THR A 15 3.30 -7.05 -1.67
C THR A 15 2.06 -6.27 -1.27
N ILE A 16 1.61 -5.36 -2.13
CA ILE A 16 0.34 -4.65 -1.97
C ILE A 16 -0.78 -5.64 -2.25
N ILE A 17 -1.61 -5.89 -1.23
CA ILE A 17 -2.68 -6.88 -1.24
C ILE A 17 -4.07 -6.25 -1.23
N ASP A 18 -4.16 -4.97 -0.89
CA ASP A 18 -5.41 -4.22 -0.95
C ASP A 18 -5.19 -2.73 -1.22
N SER A 19 -6.17 -2.10 -1.85
CA SER A 19 -6.13 -0.68 -2.22
C SER A 19 -7.51 -0.06 -2.17
N HIS A 20 -7.64 1.05 -1.44
CA HIS A 20 -8.92 1.74 -1.23
C HIS A 20 -8.79 3.25 -1.43
N GLN A 21 -9.87 3.87 -1.89
CA GLN A 21 -10.01 5.33 -1.86
C GLN A 21 -10.69 5.73 -0.56
N VAL A 22 -10.03 6.55 0.25
CA VAL A 22 -10.52 7.02 1.54
C VAL A 22 -10.55 8.54 1.60
N GLU A 23 -11.39 9.09 2.47
CA GLU A 23 -11.38 10.53 2.75
C GLU A 23 -10.10 10.91 3.52
N ASP A 24 -9.57 12.10 3.24
CA ASP A 24 -8.31 12.56 3.84
C ASP A 24 -8.49 12.70 5.36
N GLY A 25 -7.69 11.94 6.13
CA GLY A 25 -7.75 11.94 7.59
C GLY A 25 -8.89 11.13 8.20
N ASP A 26 -9.61 10.32 7.41
CA ASP A 26 -10.59 9.36 7.95
C ASP A 26 -9.90 8.14 8.55
N GLN A 27 -9.37 8.32 9.76
CA GLN A 27 -8.66 7.27 10.49
C GLN A 27 -9.55 6.06 10.78
N ALA A 28 -10.86 6.26 11.01
CA ALA A 28 -11.77 5.17 11.34
C ALA A 28 -11.96 4.22 10.15
N ALA A 29 -12.13 4.77 8.95
CA ALA A 29 -12.20 3.97 7.73
C ALA A 29 -10.87 3.23 7.45
N ILE A 30 -9.73 3.89 7.67
CA ILE A 30 -8.41 3.27 7.50
C ILE A 30 -8.23 2.11 8.47
N ASP A 31 -8.56 2.30 9.75
CA ASP A 31 -8.42 1.27 10.78
C ASP A 31 -9.31 0.05 10.46
N GLU A 32 -10.57 0.27 10.06
CA GLU A 32 -11.50 -0.81 9.69
C GLU A 32 -10.99 -1.62 8.48
N LEU A 33 -10.52 -0.94 7.42
CA LEU A 33 -10.00 -1.59 6.22
C LEU A 33 -8.70 -2.36 6.52
N PHE A 34 -7.84 -1.81 7.37
CA PHE A 34 -6.62 -2.49 7.79
C PHE A 34 -6.92 -3.73 8.62
N GLU A 35 -7.84 -3.66 9.58
CA GLU A 35 -8.24 -4.82 10.39
C GLU A 35 -8.83 -5.94 9.52
N ASP A 36 -9.70 -5.63 8.55
CA ASP A 36 -10.24 -6.63 7.61
C ASP A 36 -9.13 -7.30 6.79
N ALA A 37 -8.20 -6.50 6.24
CA ALA A 37 -7.09 -7.01 5.44
C ALA A 37 -6.10 -7.84 6.28
N ALA A 38 -5.86 -7.44 7.53
CA ALA A 38 -5.04 -8.19 8.48
C ALA A 38 -5.66 -9.55 8.80
N GLU A 39 -6.97 -9.62 9.06
CA GLU A 39 -7.66 -10.88 9.33
C GLU A 39 -7.69 -11.81 8.10
N ARG A 40 -7.94 -11.25 6.91
CA ARG A 40 -8.14 -12.05 5.69
C ARG A 40 -6.84 -12.51 5.03
N ASN A 41 -5.83 -11.64 4.99
CA ASN A 41 -4.62 -11.83 4.19
C ASN A 41 -3.32 -11.73 5.01
N GLY A 42 -3.40 -11.46 6.32
CA GLY A 42 -2.23 -11.30 7.16
C GLY A 42 -1.45 -10.02 6.86
N ALA A 43 -2.14 -8.94 6.50
CA ALA A 43 -1.53 -7.62 6.31
C ALA A 43 -0.65 -7.22 7.52
N ASP A 44 0.58 -6.78 7.24
CA ASP A 44 1.52 -6.35 8.26
C ASP A 44 1.50 -4.82 8.42
N ASN A 45 1.20 -4.10 7.33
CA ASN A 45 1.32 -2.65 7.25
C ASN A 45 0.27 -2.06 6.30
N GLY A 46 -0.06 -0.77 6.51
CA GLY A 46 -0.90 0.00 5.61
C GLY A 46 -0.61 1.50 5.73
N CYS A 47 -0.75 2.24 4.63
CA CYS A 47 -0.54 3.68 4.60
C CYS A 47 -1.46 4.36 3.58
N ALA A 48 -2.07 5.46 4.01
CA ALA A 48 -2.82 6.35 3.15
C ALA A 48 -1.89 7.41 2.55
N PHE A 49 -1.82 7.45 1.23
CA PHE A 49 -1.08 8.44 0.48
C PHE A 49 -2.03 9.52 -0.03
N ASP A 50 -1.65 10.80 0.14
CA ASP A 50 -2.39 11.98 -0.35
C ASP A 50 -2.32 12.12 -1.89
N VAL A 51 -2.70 11.06 -2.59
CA VAL A 51 -2.78 10.96 -4.04
C VAL A 51 -4.05 10.21 -4.42
N ASP A 52 -4.70 10.66 -5.50
CA ASP A 52 -5.99 10.12 -5.91
C ASP A 52 -5.87 8.81 -6.72
N ARG A 53 -4.67 8.49 -7.23
CA ARG A 53 -4.47 7.35 -8.13
C ARG A 53 -3.67 6.24 -7.46
N HIS A 54 -4.14 5.01 -7.64
CA HIS A 54 -3.45 3.80 -7.21
C HIS A 54 -1.99 3.75 -7.69
N SER A 55 -1.74 3.93 -8.99
CA SER A 55 -0.36 3.91 -9.54
C SER A 55 0.57 4.94 -8.88
N ASP A 56 0.05 6.12 -8.56
CA ASP A 56 0.84 7.17 -7.92
C ASP A 56 1.13 6.79 -6.46
N ALA A 57 0.18 6.16 -5.77
CA ALA A 57 0.38 5.61 -4.44
C ALA A 57 1.39 4.46 -4.44
N VAL A 58 1.34 3.58 -5.44
CA VAL A 58 2.31 2.48 -5.61
C VAL A 58 3.72 3.03 -5.80
N GLN A 59 3.88 4.09 -6.60
CA GLN A 59 5.16 4.76 -6.78
C GLN A 59 5.67 5.34 -5.44
N ARG A 60 4.80 5.98 -4.65
CA ARG A 60 5.15 6.51 -3.33
C ARG A 60 5.54 5.40 -2.36
N ALA A 61 4.78 4.30 -2.33
CA ALA A 61 5.10 3.13 -1.52
C ALA A 61 6.48 2.54 -1.91
N TYR A 62 6.79 2.50 -3.19
CA TYR A 62 8.09 2.07 -3.67
C TYR A 62 9.21 2.99 -3.17
N GLU A 63 9.09 4.30 -3.38
CA GLU A 63 10.12 5.28 -3.02
C GLU A 63 10.35 5.38 -1.51
N GLU A 64 9.29 5.28 -0.71
CA GLU A 64 9.34 5.52 0.74
C GLU A 64 9.64 4.26 1.56
N TYR A 65 9.15 3.10 1.13
CA TYR A 65 9.23 1.87 1.92
C TYR A 65 10.10 0.81 1.25
N ALA A 66 9.91 0.53 -0.04
CA ALA A 66 10.62 -0.56 -0.71
C ALA A 66 12.07 -0.19 -1.08
N GLN A 67 12.27 0.95 -1.75
CA GLN A 67 13.56 1.39 -2.28
C GLN A 67 14.64 1.56 -1.20
N PRO A 68 14.38 2.21 -0.03
CA PRO A 68 15.39 2.38 1.00
C PRO A 68 15.85 1.06 1.61
N LEU A 69 14.95 0.08 1.67
CA LEU A 69 15.19 -1.26 2.20
C LEU A 69 15.65 -2.27 1.14
N ARG A 70 15.70 -1.84 -0.14
CA ARG A 70 16.00 -2.67 -1.31
C ARG A 70 15.06 -3.87 -1.48
N LEU A 71 13.80 -3.69 -1.08
CA LEU A 71 12.74 -4.67 -1.28
C LEU A 71 12.21 -4.60 -2.71
N VAL A 72 11.70 -5.72 -3.19
CA VAL A 72 10.90 -5.76 -4.42
C VAL A 72 9.48 -5.33 -4.07
N LEU A 73 8.94 -4.31 -4.74
CA LEU A 73 7.52 -3.97 -4.61
C LEU A 73 6.71 -4.73 -5.67
N VAL A 74 5.69 -5.45 -5.21
CA VAL A 74 4.71 -6.14 -6.04
C VAL A 74 3.33 -5.54 -5.75
N ASP A 75 2.63 -5.15 -6.81
CA ASP A 75 1.21 -4.78 -6.72
C ASP A 75 0.36 -5.96 -7.20
N ASP A 76 -0.25 -6.69 -6.26
CA ASP A 76 -1.16 -7.80 -6.54
C ASP A 76 -2.63 -7.34 -6.71
N VAL A 77 -2.89 -6.03 -6.60
CA VAL A 77 -4.23 -5.44 -6.77
C VAL A 77 -4.46 -5.06 -8.23
N GLU A 78 -3.60 -4.21 -8.81
CA GLU A 78 -3.74 -3.73 -10.19
C GLU A 78 -2.61 -4.19 -11.12
N GLY A 79 -1.56 -4.84 -10.60
CA GLY A 79 -0.41 -5.29 -11.38
C GLY A 79 0.52 -4.16 -11.83
N HIS A 80 0.42 -2.99 -11.19
CA HIS A 80 1.25 -1.83 -11.48
C HIS A 80 2.72 -2.08 -11.13
N LYS A 81 3.63 -1.54 -11.95
CA LYS A 81 5.07 -1.63 -11.69
C LYS A 81 5.62 -0.23 -11.47
N PRO A 82 6.20 0.05 -10.29
CA PRO A 82 6.80 1.35 -10.03
C PRO A 82 8.00 1.59 -10.96
N ALA A 83 8.26 2.85 -11.24
CA ALA A 83 9.40 3.24 -12.04
C ALA A 83 10.67 3.27 -11.17
N THR A 84 11.74 2.66 -11.68
CA THR A 84 13.04 2.56 -11.01
C THR A 84 14.02 3.54 -11.66
N TYR A 85 14.07 4.79 -11.18
CA TYR A 85 15.02 5.80 -11.65
C TYR A 85 16.09 6.11 -10.61
#